data_AF-A0A6G2PRV9-F1
#
_entry.id   AF-A0A6G2PRV9-F1
#
_cell.length_a   1.000
_cell.length_b   1.000
_cell.length_c   1.000
_cell.angle_alpha   90.00
_cell.angle_beta   90.00
_cell.angle_gamma   90.00
#
_symmetry.space_group_name_H-M   'P 1'
#
loop_
_entity.id
_entity.type
_entity.pdbx_description
1 polymer ?
#
loop_
_entity_poly.entity_id
_entity_poly.type
_entity_poly.pdbx_seq_one_letter_code
_entity_poly.pdbx_strand_id
1 'polypeptide(L)' 'MPKPTDHELKVYAAENEALAAFRRAQADLYDNAAKEAAAGIQHETPEYLRLNEAVIDAGKRLPKGLKHLAKGI' A
#
# COMPACT_ATOMS: atom_id res chain seq x y z
N MET A 1 -5.92 9.44 -29.74
CA MET A 1 -5.45 9.97 -28.44
C MET A 1 -4.06 10.57 -28.67
N PRO A 2 -3.78 11.79 -28.20
CA PRO A 2 -2.42 12.33 -28.26
C PRO A 2 -1.47 11.48 -27.41
N LYS A 3 -0.20 11.42 -27.80
CA LYS A 3 0.83 10.72 -27.00
C LYS A 3 1.10 11.53 -25.72
N PRO A 4 1.37 10.87 -24.58
CA PRO A 4 1.76 11.55 -23.35
C PRO A 4 3.05 12.35 -23.56
N THR A 5 3.13 13.49 -22.91
CA THR A 5 4.33 14.33 -22.80
C THR A 5 5.32 13.72 -21.80
N ASP A 6 6.59 14.11 -21.90
CA ASP A 6 7.64 13.68 -20.96
C ASP A 6 7.31 14.04 -19.50
N HIS A 7 6.57 15.13 -19.29
CA HIS A 7 6.09 15.52 -17.97
C HIS A 7 5.05 14.52 -17.43
N GLU A 8 4.06 14.15 -18.26
CA GLU A 8 3.05 13.16 -17.89
C GLU A 8 3.68 11.79 -17.59
N LEU A 9 4.66 11.37 -18.39
CA LEU A 9 5.39 10.11 -18.14
C LEU A 9 6.10 10.11 -16.78
N LYS A 10 6.72 11.23 -16.39
CA LYS A 10 7.36 11.36 -15.06
C LYS A 10 6.36 11.32 -13.93
N VAL A 11 5.22 11.99 -14.09
CA VAL A 11 4.13 11.94 -13.10
C VAL A 11 3.64 10.51 -12.94
N TYR A 12 3.31 9.82 -14.04
CA TYR A 12 2.85 8.43 -13.98
C TYR A 12 3.87 7.48 -13.37
N ALA A 13 5.17 7.67 -13.64
CA ALA A 13 6.22 6.88 -13.01
C ALA A 13 6.20 7.05 -11.48
N ALA A 14 6.14 8.29 -10.98
CA ALA A 14 6.08 8.57 -9.55
C ALA A 14 4.78 8.04 -8.90
N GLU A 15 3.63 8.15 -9.58
CA GLU A 15 2.36 7.60 -9.09
C GLU A 15 2.40 6.07 -9.01
N ASN A 16 3.01 5.41 -10.01
CA ASN A 16 3.19 3.97 -10.03
C ASN A 16 4.14 3.48 -8.94
N GLU A 17 5.22 4.21 -8.64
CA GLU A 17 6.12 3.89 -7.53
C GLU A 17 5.40 3.96 -6.18
N ALA A 18 4.64 5.03 -5.94
CA ALA A 18 3.85 5.17 -4.71
C ALA A 18 2.79 4.06 -4.58
N LEU A 19 2.10 3.74 -5.67
CA LEU A 19 1.13 2.66 -5.72
C LEU A 19 1.77 1.29 -5.46
N ALA A 20 2.93 1.02 -6.06
CA ALA A 20 3.65 -0.23 -5.86
C ALA A 20 4.11 -0.39 -4.40
N ALA A 21 4.60 0.68 -3.77
CA ALA A 21 4.97 0.67 -2.36
C ALA A 21 3.77 0.35 -1.45
N PHE A 22 2.62 0.98 -1.71
CA PHE A 22 1.39 0.71 -0.99
C PHE A 22 0.90 -0.73 -1.16
N ARG A 23 0.91 -1.26 -2.38
CA ARG A 23 0.51 -2.65 -2.68
C ARG A 23 1.42 -3.67 -1.99
N ARG A 24 2.74 -3.41 -1.93
CA ARG A 24 3.70 -4.27 -1.22
C ARG A 24 3.41 -4.29 0.27
N ALA A 25 3.23 -3.11 0.89
CA ALA A 25 2.90 -3.04 2.31
C ALA A 25 1.59 -3.81 2.62
N GLN A 26 0.58 -3.70 1.76
CA GLN A 26 -0.67 -4.47 1.93
C GLN A 26 -0.41 -5.98 1.82
N ALA A 27 0.37 -6.41 0.84
CA ALA A 27 0.72 -7.82 0.68
C ALA A 27 1.45 -8.37 1.93
N ASP A 28 2.41 -7.62 2.46
CA ASP A 28 3.15 -8.02 3.66
C ASP A 28 2.23 -8.15 4.88
N LEU A 29 1.30 -7.19 5.06
CA LEU A 29 0.30 -7.25 6.13
C LEU A 29 -0.62 -8.47 5.99
N TYR A 30 -1.15 -8.72 4.79
CA TYR A 30 -2.04 -9.87 4.55
C TYR A 30 -1.32 -11.21 4.70
N ASP A 31 -0.08 -11.32 4.22
CA ASP A 31 0.74 -12.51 4.37
C ASP A 31 1.04 -12.80 5.85
N ASN A 32 1.33 -11.76 6.63
CA ASN A 32 1.52 -11.91 8.07
C ASN A 32 0.22 -12.30 8.77
N ALA A 33 -0.89 -11.61 8.48
CA ALA A 33 -2.20 -11.93 9.06
C ALA A 33 -2.64 -13.37 8.74
N ALA A 34 -2.36 -13.86 7.52
CA ALA A 34 -2.65 -15.24 7.14
C ALA A 34 -1.79 -16.25 7.94
N LYS A 35 -0.50 -15.96 8.15
CA LYS A 35 0.39 -16.79 8.98
C LYS A 35 -0.05 -16.81 10.44
N GLU A 36 -0.40 -15.65 10.99
CA GLU A 36 -0.88 -15.51 12.36
C GLU A 36 -2.21 -16.24 12.56
N ALA A 37 -3.16 -16.10 11.62
CA ALA A 37 -4.42 -16.83 11.65
C ALA A 37 -4.19 -18.36 11.56
N ALA A 38 -3.27 -18.81 10.71
CA ALA A 38 -2.90 -20.23 10.62
C ALA A 38 -2.22 -20.76 11.90
N ALA A 39 -1.52 -19.90 12.63
CA ALA A 39 -0.96 -20.20 13.94
C ALA A 39 -1.98 -20.10 15.10
N GLY A 40 -3.23 -19.75 14.81
CA GLY A 40 -4.28 -19.59 15.81
C GLY A 40 -4.16 -18.30 16.64
N ILE A 41 -3.35 -17.34 16.19
CA ILE A 41 -3.23 -16.03 16.82
C ILE A 41 -4.45 -15.19 16.42
N GLN A 42 -5.19 -14.71 17.41
CA GLN A 42 -6.42 -13.94 17.23
C GLN A 42 -6.34 -12.50 17.78
N HIS A 43 -5.19 -12.12 18.35
CA HIS A 43 -4.94 -10.78 18.86
C HIS A 43 -3.92 -10.07 17.98
N GLU A 44 -3.93 -8.74 18.01
CA GLU A 44 -2.97 -7.92 17.27
C GLU A 44 -1.56 -8.13 17.84
N THR A 45 -0.66 -8.65 17.02
CA THR A 45 0.74 -8.82 17.39
C THR A 45 1.51 -7.52 17.14
N PRO A 46 2.70 -7.34 17.77
CA PRO A 46 3.58 -6.23 17.44
C PRO A 46 3.95 -6.17 15.95
N GLU A 47 4.09 -7.32 15.28
CA GLU A 47 4.42 -7.36 13.85
C GLU A 47 3.22 -6.96 12.98
N TYR A 48 2.01 -7.43 13.32
CA TYR A 48 0.78 -6.98 12.67
C TYR A 48 0.62 -5.45 12.79
N LEU A 49 0.82 -4.88 13.98
CA LEU A 49 0.73 -3.44 14.21
C LEU A 49 1.76 -2.66 13.39
N ARG A 50 3.01 -3.14 13.33
CA ARG A 50 4.09 -2.54 12.53
C ARG A 50 3.77 -2.55 11.03
N LEU A 51 3.25 -3.66 10.52
CA LEU A 51 2.88 -3.79 9.11
C LEU A 51 1.65 -2.95 8.77
N ASN A 52 0.68 -2.88 9.68
CA ASN A 52 -0.50 -2.04 9.53
C ASN A 52 -0.12 -0.55 9.48
N GLU A 53 0.80 -0.10 10.33
CA GLU A 53 1.32 1.27 10.29
C GLU A 53 2.07 1.55 8.97
N ALA A 54 2.85 0.58 8.47
CA ALA A 54 3.52 0.71 7.17
C ALA A 54 2.52 0.87 6.01
N VAL A 55 1.39 0.17 6.05
CA VAL A 55 0.29 0.32 5.08
C VAL A 55 -0.34 1.71 5.18
N ILE A 56 -0.64 2.18 6.39
CA ILE A 56 -1.21 3.51 6.62
C ILE A 56 -0.27 4.61 6.10
N ASP A 57 1.03 4.51 6.38
CA ASP A 57 2.03 5.47 5.94
C ASP A 57 2.24 5.46 4.43
N ALA A 58 2.23 4.29 3.80
CA ALA A 58 2.24 4.18 2.35
C ALA A 58 0.97 4.80 1.73
N GLY A 59 -0.19 4.61 2.37
CA GLY A 59 -1.47 5.21 1.97
C GLY A 59 -1.46 6.73 2.02
N LYS A 60 -0.84 7.33 3.05
CA LYS A 60 -0.67 8.80 3.17
C LYS A 60 0.17 9.39 2.04
N ARG A 61 1.14 8.62 1.53
CA ARG A 61 2.05 9.01 0.44
C ARG A 61 1.43 8.84 -0.95
N LEU A 62 0.24 8.25 -1.05
CA LEU A 62 -0.43 8.11 -2.34
C LEU A 62 -0.78 9.48 -2.95
N PRO A 63 -0.61 9.63 -4.28
CA PRO A 63 -1.10 10.79 -5.04
C PRO A 63 -2.59 11.02 -4.80
N LYS A 64 -3.04 12.28 -4.90
CA LYS A 64 -4.43 12.67 -4.63
C LYS A 64 -5.45 11.82 -5.41
N GLY A 65 -5.15 11.49 -6.66
CA GLY A 65 -5.99 10.64 -7.52
C GLY A 65 -6.11 9.19 -7.01
N LEU A 66 -5.13 8.70 -6.25
CA LEU A 66 -5.04 7.32 -5.75
C LEU A 66 -5.40 7.17 -4.27
N LYS A 67 -5.62 8.28 -3.54
CA LYS A 67 -5.98 8.24 -2.10
C LYS A 67 -7.27 7.46 -1.80
N HIS A 68 -8.16 7.29 -2.78
CA HIS A 68 -9.36 6.46 -2.63
C HIS A 68 -9.01 4.98 -2.36
N LEU A 69 -7.84 4.51 -2.80
CA LEU A 69 -7.36 3.15 -2.54
C LEU A 69 -7.00 2.93 -1.06
N ALA A 70 -6.64 4.01 -0.35
CA ALA A 70 -6.31 3.95 1.08
C ALA A 70 -7.52 4.10 2.01
N LYS A 71 -8.72 4.38 1.48
CA LYS A 71 -9.94 4.59 2.31
C LYS A 71 -10.59 3.30 2.83
N GLY A 72 -10.20 2.14 2.29
CA GLY A 72 -10.79 0.84 2.63
C GLY A 72 -9.89 -0.07 3.45
N ILE A 73 -8.84 0.49 4.06
CA ILE A 73 -7.97 -0.20 5.02
C ILE A 73 -8.48 0.09 6.42
#